data_AF-A0A966YF42-F1
#
_entry.id   AF-A0A966YF42-F1
#
_cell.length_a   1.000
_cell.length_b   1.000
_cell.length_c   1.000
_cell.angle_alpha   90.00
_cell.angle_beta   90.00
_cell.angle_gamma   90.00
#
_symmetry.space_group_name_H-M   'P 1'
#
loop_
_entity.id
_entity.type
_entity.pdbx_description
1 polymer ?
#
loop_
_entity_poly.entity_id
_entity_poly.type
_entity_poly.pdbx_seq_one_letter_code
_entity_poly.pdbx_strand_id
1 'polypeptide(L)'
;MGRVASWHLWFGVTCCWLLVVSGQTATAASSRPHIVLVMADDQGWGQTGYYGHPFLKTPNLDEMARRGLRFDRFYAGGPVCSPTRATVLTGRTHERT
;
A
#
# COMPACT_ATOMS: atom_id res chain seq x y z
N MET A 1 -57.48 -60.03 -6.84
CA MET A 1 -56.15 -60.63 -6.58
C MET A 1 -55.11 -59.61 -7.03
N GLY A 2 -54.33 -59.01 -6.12
CA GLY A 2 -53.15 -58.22 -6.49
C GLY A 2 -53.19 -56.69 -6.28
N ARG A 3 -53.21 -56.28 -5.01
CA ARG A 3 -52.47 -55.15 -4.39
C ARG A 3 -52.53 -53.72 -4.97
N VAL A 4 -53.18 -52.89 -4.16
CA VAL A 4 -53.05 -51.45 -3.89
C VAL A 4 -51.60 -51.02 -3.56
N ALA A 5 -51.21 -49.83 -4.04
CA ALA A 5 -50.28 -48.87 -3.42
C ALA A 5 -50.74 -47.48 -3.92
N SER A 6 -51.46 -46.65 -3.16
CA SER A 6 -50.96 -45.71 -2.13
C SER A 6 -49.60 -45.12 -2.53
N TRP A 7 -49.37 -43.80 -2.59
CA TRP A 7 -49.62 -42.81 -1.55
C TRP A 7 -49.92 -41.45 -2.19
N HIS A 8 -51.01 -40.83 -1.73
CA HIS A 8 -51.28 -39.41 -1.92
C HIS A 8 -50.32 -38.56 -1.07
N LEU A 9 -50.39 -37.24 -1.34
CA LEU A 9 -50.00 -36.14 -0.47
C LEU A 9 -48.48 -35.84 -0.53
N TRP A 10 -47.97 -34.62 -0.63
CA TRP A 10 -48.35 -33.42 0.09
C TRP A 10 -47.80 -32.19 -0.67
N PHE A 11 -48.63 -31.13 -0.80
CA PHE A 11 -48.23 -29.72 -0.63
C PHE A 11 -47.00 -29.23 -1.45
N GLY A 12 -47.13 -28.48 -2.55
CA GLY A 12 -47.97 -27.28 -2.63
C GLY A 12 -47.64 -26.36 -1.45
N VAL A 13 -46.68 -25.45 -1.61
CA VAL A 13 -46.17 -24.45 -0.64
C VAL A 13 -44.88 -24.83 0.10
N THR A 14 -43.75 -24.38 -0.44
CA THR A 14 -42.57 -23.90 0.32
C THR A 14 -41.80 -23.01 -0.66
N CYS A 15 -42.14 -21.72 -0.78
CA CYS A 15 -41.70 -20.65 0.11
C CYS A 15 -40.23 -20.82 0.52
N CYS A 16 -39.40 -19.81 0.24
CA CYS A 16 -37.97 -19.76 0.58
C CYS A 16 -37.12 -20.65 -0.33
N TRP A 17 -36.35 -20.14 -1.29
CA TRP A 17 -35.22 -19.27 -1.04
C TRP A 17 -35.04 -18.30 -2.22
N LEU A 18 -35.58 -17.09 -2.08
CA LEU A 18 -34.94 -15.93 -2.69
C LEU A 18 -33.55 -15.87 -2.09
N LEU A 19 -32.53 -16.33 -2.83
CA LEU A 19 -31.14 -15.98 -2.58
C LEU A 19 -31.01 -14.48 -2.87
N VAL A 20 -31.49 -13.67 -1.92
CA VAL A 20 -30.95 -12.35 -1.69
C VAL A 20 -29.49 -12.61 -1.33
N VAL A 21 -28.63 -12.61 -2.35
CA VAL A 21 -27.20 -12.42 -2.17
C VAL A 21 -27.11 -11.02 -1.58
N SER A 22 -27.13 -10.96 -0.25
CA SER A 22 -26.71 -9.82 0.52
C SER A 22 -25.26 -9.59 0.13
N GLY A 23 -25.06 -8.75 -0.89
CA GLY A 23 -23.76 -8.21 -1.23
C GLY A 23 -23.25 -7.53 0.01
N GLN A 24 -22.43 -8.23 0.78
CA GLN A 24 -21.61 -7.63 1.81
C GLN A 24 -20.67 -6.70 1.06
N THR A 25 -21.08 -5.45 0.93
CA THR A 25 -20.13 -4.36 0.72
C THR A 25 -19.27 -4.37 1.96
N ALA A 26 -18.19 -5.17 1.91
CA ALA A 26 -17.09 -5.04 2.82
C ALA A 26 -16.71 -3.56 2.74
N THR A 27 -17.05 -2.80 3.77
CA THR A 27 -16.60 -1.43 3.90
C THR A 27 -15.09 -1.59 3.97
N ALA A 28 -14.42 -1.36 2.85
CA ALA A 28 -12.98 -1.23 2.84
C ALA A 28 -12.75 0.00 3.69
N ALA A 29 -12.54 -0.22 5.00
CA ALA A 29 -12.08 0.80 5.89
C ALA A 29 -10.90 1.42 5.14
N SER A 30 -11.06 2.67 4.73
CA SER A 30 -9.99 3.43 4.09
C SER A 30 -8.92 3.57 5.16
N SER A 31 -8.07 2.55 5.26
CA SER A 31 -6.95 2.50 6.18
C SER A 31 -5.94 3.47 5.61
N ARG A 32 -6.13 4.75 5.95
CA ARG A 32 -5.21 5.82 5.56
C ARG A 32 -3.81 5.35 5.93
N PRO A 33 -2.89 5.22 4.96
CA PRO A 33 -1.57 4.71 5.26
C PRO A 33 -0.86 5.69 6.20
N HIS A 34 -0.06 5.15 7.12
CA HIS A 34 0.88 5.97 7.87
C HIS A 34 2.02 6.36 6.93
N ILE A 35 2.30 7.66 6.85
CA ILE A 35 3.39 8.20 6.04
C ILE A 35 4.51 8.62 6.99
N VAL A 36 5.67 8.00 6.84
CA VAL A 36 6.90 8.35 7.58
C VAL A 36 7.91 8.90 6.58
N LEU A 37 8.28 10.16 6.73
CA LEU A 37 9.32 10.80 5.94
C LEU A 37 10.66 10.72 6.69
N VAL A 38 11.64 10.03 6.12
CA VAL A 38 13.01 9.95 6.64
C VAL A 38 13.92 10.71 5.69
N MET A 39 14.59 11.74 6.21
CA MET A 39 15.55 12.57 5.45
C MET A 39 16.88 12.59 6.22
N ALA A 40 17.95 12.12 5.58
CA ALA A 40 19.31 12.23 6.11
C ALA A 40 19.93 13.58 5.71
N ASP A 41 20.72 14.17 6.60
CA ASP A 41 21.49 15.39 6.30
C ASP A 41 22.85 15.00 5.68
N ASP A 42 23.29 15.79 4.70
CA ASP A 42 24.58 15.64 4.00
C ASP A 42 24.90 14.24 3.41
N GLN A 43 23.88 13.40 3.17
CA GLN A 43 24.08 12.08 2.58
C GLN A 43 24.39 12.20 1.08
N GLY A 44 25.62 11.82 0.71
CA GLY A 44 26.07 11.79 -0.67
C GLY A 44 25.42 10.67 -1.49
N TRP A 45 25.36 10.87 -2.81
CA TRP A 45 24.71 9.96 -3.76
C TRP A 45 25.11 8.49 -3.59
N GLY A 46 26.41 8.19 -3.48
CA GLY A 46 26.92 6.82 -3.36
C GLY A 46 27.05 6.31 -1.93
N GLN A 47 26.56 7.02 -0.92
CA GLN A 47 26.78 6.68 0.50
C GLN A 47 25.77 5.65 1.04
N THR A 48 25.58 4.53 0.33
CA THR A 48 24.78 3.38 0.78
C THR A 48 25.33 2.06 0.23
N GLY A 49 25.02 0.96 0.92
CA GLY A 49 25.34 -0.40 0.51
C GLY A 49 24.72 -0.76 -0.84
N TYR A 50 23.47 -0.36 -1.09
CA TYR A 50 22.81 -0.58 -2.39
C TYR A 50 23.43 0.18 -3.57
N TYR A 51 24.30 1.18 -3.32
CA TYR A 51 25.16 1.79 -4.35
C TYR A 51 26.56 1.15 -4.45
N GLY A 52 26.80 0.06 -3.72
CA GLY A 52 28.08 -0.64 -3.73
C GLY A 52 29.18 0.05 -2.90
N HIS A 53 28.82 0.88 -1.92
CA HIS A 53 29.82 1.55 -1.10
C HIS A 53 30.70 0.51 -0.35
N PRO A 54 32.04 0.62 -0.39
CA PRO A 54 32.93 -0.45 0.09
C PRO A 54 32.91 -0.66 1.61
N PHE A 55 32.61 0.39 2.39
CA PHE A 55 32.71 0.36 3.86
C PHE A 55 31.39 0.57 4.62
N LEU A 56 30.44 1.32 4.07
CA LEU A 56 29.20 1.69 4.75
C LEU A 56 28.25 0.50 4.77
N LYS A 57 27.73 0.20 5.96
CA LYS A 57 26.72 -0.84 6.17
C LYS A 57 25.37 -0.18 6.40
N THR A 58 24.48 -0.28 5.42
CA THR A 58 23.14 0.31 5.48
C THR A 58 22.03 -0.73 5.32
N PRO A 59 22.03 -1.83 6.11
CA PRO A 59 21.19 -3.00 5.84
C PRO A 59 19.68 -2.67 5.78
N ASN A 60 19.22 -1.71 6.59
CA ASN A 60 17.82 -1.27 6.57
C ASN A 60 17.49 -0.48 5.29
N LEU A 61 18.39 0.38 4.82
CA LEU A 61 18.20 1.12 3.56
C LEU A 61 18.30 0.18 2.36
N ASP A 62 19.19 -0.81 2.42
CA ASP A 62 19.39 -1.81 1.37
C ASP A 62 18.14 -2.70 1.22
N GLU A 63 17.55 -3.14 2.34
CA GLU A 63 16.31 -3.89 2.35
C GLU A 63 15.12 -3.04 1.86
N MET A 64 15.05 -1.76 2.23
CA MET A 64 14.04 -0.83 1.70
C MET A 64 14.17 -0.65 0.18
N ALA A 65 15.39 -0.51 -0.34
CA ALA A 65 15.64 -0.40 -1.77
C ALA A 65 15.26 -1.68 -2.53
N ARG A 66 15.47 -2.86 -1.92
CA ARG A 66 15.12 -4.17 -2.50
C ARG A 66 13.61 -4.44 -2.53
N ARG A 67 12.88 -4.00 -1.51
CA ARG A 67 11.43 -4.23 -1.37
C ARG A 67 10.56 -3.12 -1.97
N GLY A 68 11.13 -1.95 -2.19
CA GLY A 68 10.40 -0.75 -2.58
C GLY A 68 10.76 -0.25 -3.98
N LEU A 69 10.37 1.00 -4.23
CA LEU A 69 10.77 1.75 -5.40
C LEU A 69 11.97 2.62 -5.05
N ARG A 70 13.02 2.60 -5.88
CA ARG A 70 14.20 3.47 -5.77
C ARG A 70 14.24 4.43 -6.95
N PHE A 71 14.60 5.69 -6.67
CA PHE A 71 14.81 6.70 -7.69
C PHE A 71 16.30 6.95 -7.93
N ASP A 72 16.78 6.58 -9.10
CA ASP A 72 18.20 6.74 -9.51
C ASP A 72 18.51 8.16 -10.02
N ARG A 73 17.50 9.03 -10.03
CA ARG A 73 17.62 10.45 -10.38
C ARG A 73 16.68 11.28 -9.53
N PHE A 74 16.92 11.30 -8.22
CA PHE A 74 16.23 12.17 -7.27
C PHE A 74 17.10 13.38 -6.95
N TYR A 75 16.64 14.57 -7.35
CA TYR A 75 17.39 15.81 -7.18
C TYR A 75 16.89 16.59 -5.96
N ALA A 76 17.83 17.08 -5.15
CA ALA A 76 17.52 17.97 -4.05
C ALA A 76 17.01 19.33 -4.56
N GLY A 77 16.12 19.98 -3.78
CA GLY A 77 15.57 21.28 -4.13
C GLY A 77 16.60 22.41 -4.17
N GLY A 78 17.78 22.23 -3.58
CA GLY A 78 18.95 23.11 -3.66
C GLY A 78 20.19 22.44 -3.04
N PRO A 79 21.41 22.99 -3.18
CA PRO A 79 22.63 22.37 -2.68
C PRO A 79 22.91 22.63 -1.19
N VAL A 80 21.92 23.11 -0.43
CA VAL A 80 22.06 23.45 1.00
C VAL A 80 20.91 22.82 1.79
N CYS A 81 21.17 22.47 3.05
CA CYS A 81 20.23 21.73 3.90
C CYS A 81 18.90 22.48 4.14
N SER A 82 18.96 23.78 4.48
CA SER A 82 17.77 24.61 4.72
C SER A 82 16.85 24.75 3.49
N PRO A 83 17.33 25.15 2.30
CA PRO A 83 16.47 25.22 1.11
C PRO A 83 15.94 23.85 0.70
N THR A 84 16.72 22.77 0.83
CA THR A 84 16.24 21.41 0.56
C THR A 84 15.04 21.05 1.44
N ARG A 85 15.15 21.26 2.75
CA ARG A 85 14.03 21.03 3.69
C ARG A 85 12.83 21.91 3.37
N ALA A 86 13.04 23.18 3.04
CA ALA A 86 11.96 24.10 2.66
C ALA A 86 11.19 23.59 1.44
N THR A 87 11.89 23.10 0.40
CA THR A 87 11.22 22.55 -0.79
C THR A 87 10.39 21.31 -0.49
N VAL A 88 10.86 20.43 0.41
CA VAL A 88 10.13 19.22 0.80
C VAL A 88 8.89 19.52 1.63
N LEU A 89 8.96 20.51 2.53
CA LEU A 89 7.83 20.89 3.38
C LEU A 89 6.74 21.67 2.64
N THR A 90 7.13 22.49 1.66
CA THR A 90 6.21 23.42 0.97
C THR A 90 5.80 22.96 -0.42
N GLY A 91 6.54 22.05 -1.04
CA GLY A 91 6.35 21.66 -2.44
C GLY A 91 6.69 22.77 -3.45
N ARG A 92 7.47 23.79 -3.04
CA ARG A 92 7.84 24.94 -3.88
C ARG A 92 9.35 24.93 -4.16
N THR A 93 9.75 25.58 -5.25
CA THR A 93 11.18 25.85 -5.52
C THR A 93 11.78 26.74 -4.43
N HIS A 94 13.06 26.55 -4.13
CA HIS A 94 13.77 27.26 -3.05
C HIS A 94 13.86 28.78 -3.26
N GLU A 95 13.69 29.27 -4.49
CA GLU A 95 13.60 30.71 -4.78
C GLU A 95 12.26 31.34 -4.32
N ARG A 96 11.28 30.52 -3.94
CA ARG A 96 9.90 30.92 -3.66
C ARG A 96 9.43 30.53 -2.24
N THR A 97 10.37 30.25 -1.35
CA THR A 97 10.20 29.80 0.04
C THR A 97 11.15 30.54 0.96
#